data_AF-A0A9P0TV24-F1
#
_entry.id   AF-A0A9P0TV24-F1
#
_cell.length_a   1.000
_cell.length_b   1.000
_cell.length_c   1.000
_cell.angle_alpha   90.00
_cell.angle_beta   90.00
_cell.angle_gamma   90.00
#
_symmetry.space_group_name_H-M   'P 1'
#
loop_
_entity.id
_entity.type
_entity.pdbx_description
1 polymer ?
#
loop_
_entity_poly.entity_id
_entity_poly.type
_entity_poly.pdbx_seq_one_letter_code
_entity_poly.pdbx_strand_id
1 'polypeptide(L)'
;MCVAFLFALSFIVHVLCDDGTQIYLYEKNLIWKREVAENDTESNLTHHKLLESFKKRWPVEKWRKFRYFTDDYLDLINEHWLQFSPPNEALQKILGGIYVLFATVGCWGNVMVLLMYLR
;
A
#
# COMPACT_ATOMS: atom_id res chain seq x y z
N MET A 1 -4.41 -35.72 29.79
CA MET A 1 -3.12 -34.97 29.89
C MET A 1 -3.17 -33.55 29.32
N CYS A 2 -4.18 -33.11 28.53
CA CYS A 2 -4.27 -31.72 28.04
C CYS A 2 -4.84 -30.69 29.03
N VAL A 3 -5.59 -31.11 30.06
CA VAL A 3 -6.30 -30.15 30.95
C VAL A 3 -5.32 -29.48 31.93
N ALA A 4 -4.30 -30.19 32.42
CA ALA A 4 -3.30 -29.63 33.34
C ALA A 4 -2.42 -28.54 32.69
N PHE A 5 -2.18 -28.61 31.37
CA PHE A 5 -1.40 -27.62 30.63
C PHE A 5 -2.17 -26.30 30.41
N LEU A 6 -3.49 -26.38 30.27
CA LEU A 6 -4.37 -25.20 30.17
C LEU A 6 -4.55 -24.48 31.51
N PHE A 7 -4.61 -25.23 32.64
CA PHE A 7 -4.66 -24.62 33.97
C PHE A 7 -3.32 -23.98 34.38
N ALA A 8 -2.18 -24.57 33.98
CA ALA A 8 -0.86 -23.98 34.24
C ALA A 8 -0.65 -22.66 33.48
N LEU A 9 -1.12 -22.55 32.24
CA LEU A 9 -1.10 -21.30 31.46
C LEU A 9 -2.07 -20.24 32.03
N SER A 10 -3.25 -20.65 32.49
CA SER A 10 -4.22 -19.72 33.09
C SER A 10 -3.73 -19.16 34.43
N PHE A 11 -3.03 -19.96 35.24
CA PHE A 11 -2.46 -19.51 36.51
C PHE A 11 -1.25 -18.58 36.33
N ILE A 12 -0.43 -18.78 35.29
CA ILE A 12 0.68 -17.87 34.96
C ILE A 12 0.16 -16.50 34.46
N VAL A 13 -0.95 -16.48 33.70
CA VAL A 13 -1.59 -15.23 33.26
C VAL A 13 -2.23 -14.49 34.43
N HIS A 14 -2.80 -15.19 35.41
CA HIS A 14 -3.38 -14.57 36.61
C HIS A 14 -2.32 -14.10 37.62
N VAL A 15 -1.19 -14.79 37.76
CA VAL A 15 -0.09 -14.43 38.67
C VAL A 15 0.77 -13.27 38.13
N LEU A 16 0.76 -13.01 36.82
CA LEU A 16 1.43 -11.85 36.20
C LEU A 16 0.52 -10.63 36.03
N CYS A 17 -0.76 -10.72 36.41
CA CYS A 17 -1.69 -9.59 36.38
C CYS A 17 -1.53 -8.74 37.65
N ASP A 18 -0.36 -8.13 37.79
CA ASP A 18 -0.16 -7.01 38.70
C ASP A 18 -0.85 -5.78 38.10
N ASP A 19 -1.74 -5.12 38.84
CA ASP A 19 -2.53 -3.97 38.37
C ASP A 19 -1.64 -2.86 37.79
N GLY A 20 -0.40 -2.74 38.27
CA GLY A 20 0.60 -1.83 37.73
C GLY A 20 0.97 -2.13 36.27
N THR A 21 1.16 -3.39 35.89
CA THR A 21 1.62 -3.77 34.53
C THR A 21 0.56 -3.48 33.45
N GLN A 22 -0.72 -3.66 33.77
CA GLN A 22 -1.82 -3.32 32.87
C GLN A 22 -1.91 -1.81 32.61
N ILE A 23 -1.71 -0.99 33.65
CA ILE A 23 -1.70 0.47 33.52
C ILE A 23 -0.53 0.93 32.63
N TYR A 24 0.67 0.37 32.82
CA TYR A 24 1.84 0.69 31.98
C TYR A 24 1.64 0.32 30.50
N LEU A 25 1.06 -0.85 30.21
CA LEU A 25 0.77 -1.26 28.84
C LEU A 25 -0.32 -0.42 28.19
N TYR A 26 -1.33 -0.01 28.95
CA TYR A 26 -2.39 0.87 28.48
C TYR A 26 -1.85 2.28 28.16
N GLU A 27 -1.01 2.84 29.03
CA GLU A 27 -0.37 4.15 28.82
C GLU A 27 0.56 4.12 27.60
N LYS A 28 1.37 3.08 27.44
CA LYS A 28 2.20 2.92 26.22
C LYS A 28 1.38 2.80 24.94
N ASN A 29 0.25 2.09 24.97
CA ASN A 29 -0.65 2.01 23.82
C ASN A 29 -1.30 3.36 23.48
N LEU A 30 -1.63 4.17 24.50
CA LEU A 30 -2.15 5.53 24.30
C LEU A 30 -1.10 6.47 23.71
N ILE A 31 0.15 6.39 24.18
CA ILE A 31 1.27 7.17 23.66
C ILE A 31 1.53 6.77 22.21
N TRP A 32 1.63 5.47 21.92
CA TRP A 32 1.84 4.97 20.56
C TRP A 32 0.70 5.39 19.63
N LYS A 33 -0.56 5.30 20.05
CA LYS A 33 -1.71 5.78 19.26
C LYS A 33 -1.65 7.28 18.98
N ARG A 34 -1.17 8.09 19.94
CA ARG A 34 -1.04 9.54 19.76
C ARG A 34 0.08 9.87 18.77
N GLU A 35 1.22 9.22 18.91
CA GLU A 35 2.37 9.39 18.01
C GLU A 35 2.02 8.99 16.56
N VAL A 36 1.31 7.88 16.37
CA VAL A 36 0.79 7.47 15.06
C VAL A 36 -0.15 8.53 14.48
N ALA A 37 -1.07 9.06 15.29
CA ALA A 37 -2.01 10.08 14.80
C ALA A 37 -1.31 11.41 14.42
N GLU A 38 -0.29 11.81 15.16
CA GLU A 38 0.52 13.00 14.86
C GLU A 38 1.34 12.80 13.57
N ASN A 39 2.01 11.66 13.43
CA ASN A 39 2.78 11.29 12.25
C ASN A 39 1.90 11.15 11.00
N ASP A 40 0.70 10.57 11.13
CA ASP A 40 -0.26 10.47 10.02
C ASP A 40 -0.70 11.86 9.56
N THR A 41 -0.94 12.78 10.50
CA THR A 41 -1.34 14.16 10.16
C THR A 41 -0.20 14.89 9.44
N GLU A 42 1.03 14.73 9.91
CA GLU A 42 2.22 15.33 9.29
C GLU A 42 2.51 14.76 7.88
N SER A 43 2.42 13.44 7.71
CA SER A 43 2.57 12.79 6.39
C SER A 43 1.48 13.25 5.43
N ASN A 44 0.20 13.26 5.83
CA ASN A 44 -0.89 13.70 4.96
C ASN A 44 -0.72 15.17 4.52
N LEU A 45 -0.28 16.05 5.43
CA LEU A 45 0.01 17.45 5.10
C LEU A 45 1.17 17.57 4.10
N THR A 46 2.21 16.76 4.28
CA THR A 46 3.40 16.75 3.41
C THR A 46 3.05 16.21 2.03
N HIS A 47 2.27 15.13 1.96
CA HIS A 47 1.75 14.52 0.74
C HIS A 47 0.92 15.52 -0.08
N HIS A 48 0.01 16.25 0.57
CA HIS A 48 -0.82 17.24 -0.11
C HIS A 48 0.02 18.38 -0.72
N LYS A 49 1.04 18.88 0.00
CA LYS A 49 1.96 19.90 -0.51
C LYS A 49 2.77 19.39 -1.70
N LEU A 50 3.23 18.14 -1.66
CA LEU A 50 3.94 17.50 -2.77
C LEU A 50 3.04 17.39 -4.00
N LEU A 51 1.80 16.96 -3.83
CA LEU A 51 0.81 16.85 -4.91
C LEU A 51 0.51 18.20 -5.58
N GLU A 52 0.31 19.26 -4.82
CA GLU A 52 0.12 20.61 -5.38
C GLU A 52 1.34 21.05 -6.19
N SER A 53 2.54 20.82 -5.66
CA SER A 53 3.79 21.13 -6.35
C SER A 53 3.97 20.31 -7.63
N PHE A 54 3.48 19.07 -7.65
CA PHE A 54 3.55 18.16 -8.78
C PHE A 54 2.58 18.59 -9.87
N LYS A 55 1.32 18.86 -9.53
CA LYS A 55 0.27 19.38 -10.44
C LYS A 55 0.69 20.71 -11.08
N LYS A 56 1.40 21.58 -10.35
CA LYS A 56 1.92 22.83 -10.91
C LYS A 56 3.07 22.62 -11.89
N ARG A 57 3.92 21.63 -11.66
CA ARG A 57 5.12 21.35 -12.48
C ARG A 57 4.78 20.60 -13.77
N TRP A 58 3.74 19.77 -13.76
CA TRP A 58 3.43 18.88 -14.86
C TRP A 58 2.01 19.07 -15.38
N PRO A 59 1.78 19.03 -16.71
CA PRO A 59 0.46 19.26 -17.30
C PRO A 59 -0.43 18.02 -17.15
N VAL A 60 -0.85 17.71 -15.93
CA VAL A 60 -1.68 16.55 -15.57
C VAL A 60 -3.02 16.57 -16.29
N GLU A 61 -3.49 17.74 -16.72
CA GLU A 61 -4.71 17.91 -17.51
C GLU A 61 -4.65 17.14 -18.84
N LYS A 62 -3.45 16.95 -19.41
CA LYS A 62 -3.28 16.16 -20.64
C LYS A 62 -3.59 14.68 -20.40
N TRP A 63 -3.34 14.17 -19.20
CA TRP A 63 -3.59 12.77 -18.85
C TRP A 63 -5.09 12.48 -18.74
N ARG A 64 -5.88 13.48 -18.33
CA ARG A 64 -7.34 13.41 -18.26
C ARG A 64 -8.03 13.27 -19.63
N LYS A 65 -7.35 13.63 -20.73
CA LYS A 65 -7.93 13.67 -22.09
C LYS A 65 -8.55 12.35 -22.54
N PHE A 66 -8.01 11.21 -22.09
CA PHE A 66 -8.48 9.88 -22.50
C PHE A 66 -9.42 9.22 -21.48
N ARG A 67 -9.81 9.92 -20.40
CA ARG A 67 -10.64 9.39 -19.29
C ARG A 67 -10.10 8.15 -18.57
N TYR A 68 -8.91 7.67 -18.90
CA TYR A 68 -8.22 6.61 -18.16
C TYR A 68 -7.53 7.10 -16.87
N PHE A 69 -7.66 8.39 -16.54
CA PHE A 69 -6.99 9.01 -15.41
C PHE A 69 -7.92 9.99 -14.70
N THR A 70 -7.98 9.89 -13.37
CA THR A 70 -8.73 10.76 -12.45
C THR A 70 -7.76 11.31 -11.41
N ASP A 71 -8.03 12.51 -10.88
CA ASP A 71 -7.12 13.17 -9.93
C ASP A 71 -6.93 12.37 -8.63
N ASP A 72 -7.95 11.60 -8.21
CA ASP A 72 -7.92 10.69 -7.06
C ASP A 72 -6.79 9.64 -7.16
N TYR A 73 -6.35 9.29 -8.38
CA TYR A 73 -5.23 8.35 -8.56
C TYR A 73 -3.90 8.93 -8.08
N LEU A 74 -3.73 10.25 -8.09
CA LEU A 74 -2.50 10.87 -7.60
C LEU A 74 -2.36 10.72 -6.10
N ASP A 75 -3.48 10.71 -5.38
CA ASP A 75 -3.49 10.57 -3.92
C ASP A 75 -3.01 9.16 -3.50
N LEU A 76 -3.18 8.15 -4.37
CA LEU A 76 -2.67 6.78 -4.18
C LEU A 76 -1.17 6.64 -4.46
N ILE A 77 -0.53 7.59 -5.14
CA ILE A 77 0.89 7.51 -5.49
C ILE A 77 1.72 7.78 -4.24
N ASN A 78 2.70 6.93 -3.95
CA ASN A 78 3.60 7.16 -2.82
C ASN A 78 4.40 8.47 -3.00
N GLU A 79 4.55 9.22 -1.90
CA GLU A 79 5.30 10.49 -1.82
C GLU A 79 6.70 10.43 -2.45
N HIS A 80 7.40 9.29 -2.34
CA HIS A 80 8.72 9.07 -2.93
C HIS A 80 8.70 9.20 -4.46
N TRP A 81 7.67 8.64 -5.12
CA TRP A 81 7.59 8.63 -6.58
C TRP A 81 7.18 9.99 -7.16
N LEU A 82 6.46 10.82 -6.39
CA LEU A 82 6.04 12.17 -6.80
C LEU A 82 7.21 13.16 -6.93
N GLN A 83 8.39 12.82 -6.42
CA GLN A 83 9.58 13.68 -6.48
C GLN A 83 10.31 13.60 -7.83
N PHE A 84 10.10 12.52 -8.59
CA PHE A 84 10.76 12.30 -9.87
C PHE A 84 10.00 12.93 -11.03
N SER A 85 10.73 13.32 -12.08
CA SER A 85 10.12 13.77 -13.32
C SER A 85 9.46 12.60 -14.07
N PRO A 86 8.36 12.83 -14.81
CA PRO A 86 7.78 11.81 -15.64
C PRO A 86 8.80 11.33 -16.67
N PRO A 87 8.91 10.01 -16.90
CA PRO A 87 9.84 9.47 -17.87
C PRO A 87 9.44 9.87 -19.29
N ASN A 88 10.40 9.86 -20.20
CA ASN A 88 10.21 10.21 -21.60
C ASN A 88 9.02 9.43 -22.23
N GLU A 89 8.17 10.12 -22.98
CA GLU A 89 7.00 9.54 -23.66
C GLU A 89 7.37 8.34 -24.54
N ALA A 90 8.53 8.39 -25.20
CA ALA A 90 9.01 7.29 -26.03
C ALA A 90 9.25 6.02 -25.20
N LEU A 91 9.85 6.17 -24.01
CA LEU A 91 10.12 5.05 -23.10
C LEU A 91 8.82 4.45 -22.57
N GLN A 92 7.85 5.28 -22.19
CA GLN A 92 6.54 4.82 -21.74
C GLN A 92 5.80 4.03 -22.84
N LYS A 93 5.86 4.49 -24.10
CA LYS A 93 5.29 3.78 -25.24
C LYS A 93 5.96 2.42 -25.49
N ILE A 94 7.29 2.36 -25.39
CA ILE A 94 8.05 1.11 -25.53
C ILE A 94 7.66 0.11 -24.43
N LEU A 95 7.65 0.55 -23.17
CA LEU A 95 7.28 -0.29 -22.03
C LEU A 95 5.84 -0.81 -22.15
N GLY A 96 4.90 0.06 -22.54
CA GLY A 96 3.52 -0.34 -22.81
C GLY A 96 3.40 -1.37 -23.94
N GLY A 97 4.15 -1.19 -25.03
CA GLY A 97 4.19 -2.15 -26.15
C GLY A 97 4.74 -3.51 -25.73
N ILE A 98 5.83 -3.54 -24.97
CA ILE A 98 6.42 -4.78 -24.44
C ILE A 98 5.42 -5.50 -23.52
N TYR A 99 4.72 -4.75 -22.66
CA TYR A 99 3.70 -5.30 -21.77
C TYR A 99 2.58 -6.00 -22.55
N VAL A 100 2.05 -5.35 -23.59
CA VAL A 100 1.02 -5.95 -24.45
C VAL A 100 1.52 -7.20 -25.14
N LEU A 101 2.76 -7.20 -25.64
CA LEU A 101 3.37 -8.39 -26.25
C LEU A 101 3.41 -9.55 -25.27
N PHE A 102 3.93 -9.34 -24.05
CA PHE A 102 3.97 -10.40 -23.03
C PHE A 102 2.58 -10.86 -22.59
N ALA A 103 1.63 -9.94 -22.45
CA ALA A 103 0.25 -10.27 -22.13
C ALA A 103 -0.39 -11.16 -23.22
N THR A 104 -0.18 -10.83 -24.50
CA THR A 104 -0.73 -11.62 -25.61
C THR A 104 -0.11 -13.01 -25.70
N VAL A 105 1.21 -13.13 -25.59
CA VAL A 105 1.91 -14.43 -25.60
C VAL A 105 1.50 -15.26 -24.38
N GLY A 106 1.41 -14.65 -23.19
CA GLY A 106 0.99 -15.31 -21.96
C GLY A 106 -0.46 -15.78 -22.03
N CYS A 107 -1.38 -14.93 -22.51
CA CYS A 107 -2.79 -15.30 -22.67
C CYS A 107 -2.94 -16.45 -23.69
N TRP A 108 -2.29 -16.32 -24.86
CA TRP A 108 -2.32 -17.34 -25.91
C TRP A 108 -1.76 -18.68 -25.42
N GLY A 109 -0.62 -18.66 -24.72
CA GLY A 109 -0.01 -19.87 -24.15
C GLY A 109 -0.93 -20.54 -23.14
N ASN A 110 -1.54 -19.77 -22.24
CA ASN A 110 -2.49 -20.31 -21.26
C ASN A 110 -3.75 -20.88 -21.92
N VAL A 111 -4.29 -20.22 -22.95
CA VAL A 111 -5.42 -20.74 -23.72
C VAL A 111 -5.06 -22.06 -24.40
N MET A 112 -3.87 -22.17 -25.00
CA MET A 112 -3.41 -23.41 -25.63
C MET A 112 -3.28 -24.55 -24.62
N VAL A 113 -2.71 -24.29 -23.44
CA VAL A 113 -2.62 -25.29 -22.36
C VAL A 113 -4.01 -25.77 -21.94
N LEU A 114 -4.96 -24.85 -21.76
CA LEU A 114 -6.34 -25.19 -21.41
C LEU A 114 -7.03 -26.01 -22.51
N LEU A 115 -6.84 -25.66 -23.79
CA LEU A 115 -7.38 -26.41 -24.91
C LEU A 115 -6.79 -27.82 -25.02
N MET A 116 -5.51 -28.00 -24.70
CA MET A 116 -4.87 -29.32 -24.66
C MET A 116 -5.36 -30.16 -23.48
N TYR A 117 -5.69 -29.54 -22.35
CA TYR A 117 -6.19 -30.28 -21.18
C TYR A 117 -7.66 -30.66 -21.30
N LEU A 118 -8.48 -29.81 -21.94
CA LEU A 118 -9.91 -30.01 -22.11
C LEU A 118 -10.27 -30.91 -23.31
N ARG A 119 -9.29 -31.29 -24.13
CA ARG A 119 -9.45 -32.16 -25.29
C ARG A 119 -8.79 -33.51 -25.05
#